data_AF-A0A960IVR4-F1
#
_entry.id   AF-A0A960IVR4-F1
#
_cell.length_a   1.000
_cell.length_b   1.000
_cell.length_c   1.000
_cell.angle_alpha   90.00
_cell.angle_beta   90.00
_cell.angle_gamma   90.00
#
_symmetry.space_group_name_H-M   'P 1'
#
loop_
_entity.id
_entity.type
_entity.pdbx_description
1 polymer ?
#
loop_
_entity_poly.entity_id
_entity_poly.type
_entity_poly.pdbx_seq_one_letter_code
_entity_poly.pdbx_strand_id
1 'polypeptide(L)'
;DDSWFLSVNGVHVLDGGDTDQMFEFRYGMATSNPDVRFDDLEIDPFISSGIHTLENFDDPDGTNLELSTATSGTQYPWLTPRGYWSSSNGTAVLQTPGFGLAMMELSSQLADVSVTSRADDTDAWLIFRMSHDGSHYRFGHYAGQPYTVEFVGVDGSVEPLPAPVTIDAVAFAAPDDRLAVAQLADGTIEAYVNGQLVASSVDSDTNFPESWYGMAGTSGVTFDDFEVTPK
;
A
#
# COMPACT_ATOMS: atom_id res chain seq x y z
N ASP A 1 -16.92 5.95 6.68
CA ASP A 1 -18.38 6.05 6.55
C ASP A 1 -18.67 5.58 5.15
N ASP A 2 -18.62 4.26 4.98
CA ASP A 2 -18.45 3.63 3.68
C ASP A 2 -19.79 3.04 3.29
N SER A 3 -20.59 3.97 2.77
CA SER A 3 -21.96 3.72 2.37
C SER A 3 -22.03 3.58 0.86
N TRP A 4 -22.86 2.66 0.41
CA TRP A 4 -23.24 2.51 -0.97
C TRP A 4 -24.73 2.76 -1.08
N PHE A 5 -25.11 3.44 -2.16
CA PHE A 5 -26.48 3.83 -2.48
C PHE A 5 -26.87 3.13 -3.78
N LEU A 6 -28.04 2.48 -3.78
CA LEU A 6 -28.60 1.86 -4.98
C LEU A 6 -29.91 2.54 -5.38
N SER A 7 -29.98 2.95 -6.65
CA SER A 7 -31.22 3.40 -7.27
C SER A 7 -31.55 2.63 -8.54
N VAL A 8 -32.84 2.53 -8.84
CA VAL A 8 -33.36 1.96 -10.09
C VAL A 8 -34.29 2.99 -10.70
N ASN A 9 -34.00 3.39 -11.95
CA ASN A 9 -34.74 4.45 -12.65
C ASN A 9 -34.82 5.77 -11.85
N GLY A 10 -33.74 6.13 -11.15
CA GLY A 10 -33.67 7.33 -10.32
C GLY A 10 -34.45 7.26 -9.01
N VAL A 11 -35.03 6.10 -8.68
CA VAL A 11 -35.72 5.87 -7.40
C VAL A 11 -34.78 5.13 -6.46
N HIS A 12 -34.53 5.71 -5.29
CA HIS A 12 -33.78 5.05 -4.23
C HIS A 12 -34.43 3.71 -3.87
N VAL A 13 -33.64 2.63 -3.92
CA VAL A 13 -34.08 1.29 -3.57
C VAL A 13 -33.57 0.92 -2.18
N LEU A 14 -32.27 1.08 -1.95
CA LEU A 14 -31.63 0.70 -0.71
C LEU A 14 -30.27 1.36 -0.53
N ASP A 15 -29.93 1.59 0.74
CA ASP A 15 -28.63 2.03 1.22
C ASP A 15 -28.02 0.90 2.04
N GLY A 16 -26.70 0.78 1.97
CA GLY A 16 -25.96 -0.13 2.82
C GLY A 16 -24.56 0.38 3.09
N GLY A 17 -23.85 -0.36 3.92
CA GLY A 17 -22.43 -0.22 4.16
C GLY A 17 -21.94 -1.58 4.61
N ASP A 18 -20.74 -1.93 4.20
CA ASP A 18 -20.04 -3.11 4.69
C ASP A 18 -18.72 -2.62 5.26
N THR A 19 -18.36 -3.07 6.45
CA THR A 19 -17.05 -2.76 7.04
C THR A 19 -15.98 -3.79 6.69
N ASP A 20 -16.40 -4.98 6.28
CA ASP A 20 -15.57 -6.17 6.24
C ASP A 20 -15.03 -6.47 4.83
N GLN A 21 -15.68 -5.99 3.76
CA GLN A 21 -15.21 -6.11 2.36
C GLN A 21 -14.94 -4.75 1.67
N MET A 22 -14.63 -3.72 2.46
CA MET A 22 -14.42 -2.33 2.01
C MET A 22 -13.28 -2.11 1.00
N PHE A 23 -12.42 -3.11 0.83
CA PHE A 23 -11.25 -3.10 -0.04
C PHE A 23 -11.53 -3.66 -1.45
N GLU A 24 -12.74 -4.18 -1.71
CA GLU A 24 -13.03 -4.85 -2.99
C GLU A 24 -13.60 -3.89 -4.04
N PHE A 25 -12.75 -3.35 -4.92
CA PHE A 25 -13.14 -2.43 -6.02
C PHE A 25 -13.46 -3.13 -7.34
N ARG A 26 -14.11 -4.28 -7.28
CA ARG A 26 -14.45 -5.06 -8.48
C ARG A 26 -15.92 -4.88 -8.82
N TYR A 27 -16.18 -4.25 -9.96
CA TYR A 27 -17.53 -4.10 -10.51
C TYR A 27 -17.78 -5.18 -11.57
N GLY A 28 -18.99 -5.71 -11.59
CA GLY A 28 -19.36 -6.75 -12.54
C GLY A 28 -20.86 -6.98 -12.61
N MET A 29 -21.26 -7.82 -13.55
CA MET A 29 -22.65 -8.18 -13.79
C MET A 29 -22.82 -9.68 -13.60
N ALA A 30 -23.83 -10.08 -12.86
CA ALA A 30 -24.13 -11.48 -12.59
C ALA A 30 -25.61 -11.78 -12.84
N THR A 31 -25.89 -12.91 -13.50
CA THR A 31 -27.25 -13.42 -13.69
C THR A 31 -27.25 -14.95 -13.73
N SER A 32 -28.29 -15.56 -13.16
CA SER A 32 -28.61 -16.98 -13.36
C SER A 32 -29.67 -17.22 -14.42
N ASN A 33 -30.26 -16.15 -14.98
CA ASN A 33 -31.32 -16.19 -15.97
C ASN A 33 -30.77 -15.94 -17.39
N PRO A 34 -30.94 -16.89 -18.34
CA PRO A 34 -30.41 -16.78 -19.69
C PRO A 34 -31.06 -15.69 -20.55
N ASP A 35 -32.18 -15.10 -20.11
CA ASP A 35 -32.89 -14.05 -20.86
C ASP A 35 -32.48 -12.63 -20.42
N VAL A 36 -31.73 -12.49 -19.33
CA VAL A 36 -31.24 -11.18 -18.88
C VAL A 36 -30.15 -10.69 -19.84
N ARG A 37 -30.25 -9.42 -20.23
CA ARG A 37 -29.23 -8.71 -21.00
C ARG A 37 -28.81 -7.48 -20.21
N PHE A 38 -27.52 -7.22 -20.20
CA PHE A 38 -26.96 -5.99 -19.68
C PHE A 38 -26.40 -5.19 -20.85
N ASP A 39 -26.57 -3.89 -20.79
CA ASP A 39 -26.04 -2.93 -21.76
C ASP A 39 -25.69 -1.64 -21.02
N ASP A 40 -24.81 -0.82 -21.59
CA ASP A 40 -24.43 0.51 -21.07
C ASP A 40 -23.94 0.53 -19.60
N LEU A 41 -22.98 -0.34 -19.24
CA LEU A 41 -22.29 -0.23 -17.94
C LEU A 41 -21.33 0.96 -17.96
N GLU A 42 -21.64 1.99 -17.18
CA GLU A 42 -20.79 3.14 -16.91
C GLU A 42 -20.29 3.08 -15.46
N ILE A 43 -18.99 3.32 -15.27
CA ILE A 43 -18.35 3.36 -13.95
C ILE A 43 -17.56 4.65 -13.89
N ASP A 44 -18.08 5.61 -13.13
CA ASP A 44 -17.46 6.90 -12.93
C ASP A 44 -16.90 7.02 -11.50
N PRO A 45 -15.62 7.37 -11.34
CA PRO A 45 -15.09 7.71 -10.04
C PRO A 45 -15.70 9.02 -9.55
N PHE A 46 -16.40 8.99 -8.42
CA PHE A 46 -16.91 10.22 -7.79
C PHE A 46 -15.79 11.14 -7.28
N ILE A 47 -14.63 10.55 -6.93
CA ILE A 47 -13.40 11.27 -6.56
C ILE A 47 -12.35 10.92 -7.60
N SER A 48 -11.98 11.89 -8.44
CA SER A 48 -11.10 11.65 -9.59
C SER A 48 -9.61 11.54 -9.25
N SER A 49 -9.22 11.77 -7.99
CA SER A 49 -7.81 11.75 -7.54
C SER A 49 -7.63 11.03 -6.20
N GLY A 50 -8.62 10.21 -5.79
CA GLY A 50 -8.70 9.61 -4.45
C GLY A 50 -8.54 10.58 -3.27
N ILE A 51 -8.32 10.04 -2.08
CA ILE A 51 -8.08 10.79 -0.84
C ILE A 51 -6.61 10.64 -0.45
N HIS A 52 -5.89 11.76 -0.42
CA HIS A 52 -4.53 11.81 0.08
C HIS A 52 -4.50 11.39 1.56
N THR A 53 -3.70 10.38 1.88
CA THR A 53 -3.57 9.81 3.23
C THR A 53 -2.17 10.07 3.77
N LEU A 54 -2.11 10.59 5.00
CA LEU A 54 -0.87 10.90 5.70
C LEU A 54 -0.91 10.34 7.12
N GLU A 55 0.16 9.65 7.50
CA GLU A 55 0.42 9.16 8.84
C GLU A 55 1.77 9.68 9.35
N ASN A 56 1.73 10.42 10.47
CA ASN A 56 2.90 10.96 11.15
C ASN A 56 3.20 10.21 12.47
N PHE A 57 2.40 9.20 12.82
CA PHE A 57 2.53 8.43 14.06
C PHE A 57 2.54 9.31 15.33
N ASP A 58 1.76 10.39 15.31
CA ASP A 58 1.62 11.39 16.39
C ASP A 58 0.84 10.86 17.62
N ASP A 59 0.37 9.61 17.57
CA ASP A 59 -0.28 8.94 18.69
C ASP A 59 0.64 8.86 19.92
N PRO A 60 0.08 8.82 21.15
CA PRO A 60 0.87 8.67 22.37
C PRO A 60 1.82 7.47 22.32
N ASP A 61 3.01 7.63 22.89
CA ASP A 61 4.00 6.56 22.98
C ASP A 61 3.41 5.24 23.52
N GLY A 62 3.68 4.16 22.80
CA GLY A 62 3.21 2.80 23.12
C GLY A 62 1.82 2.47 22.58
N THR A 63 1.15 3.41 21.89
CA THR A 63 -0.10 3.13 21.18
C THR A 63 0.13 2.04 20.14
N ASN A 64 -0.64 0.96 20.22
CA ASN A 64 -0.62 -0.10 19.22
C ASN A 64 -1.09 0.47 17.88
N LEU A 65 -0.30 0.23 16.83
CA LEU A 65 -0.68 0.64 15.48
C LEU A 65 -1.87 -0.18 14.96
N GLU A 66 -2.01 -1.44 15.36
CA GLU A 66 -3.14 -2.25 14.92
C GLU A 66 -4.48 -1.60 15.31
N LEU A 67 -5.36 -1.41 14.33
CA LEU A 67 -6.65 -0.71 14.45
C LEU A 67 -6.57 0.81 14.69
N SER A 68 -5.37 1.41 14.77
CA SER A 68 -5.25 2.87 14.64
C SER A 68 -5.45 3.28 13.19
N THR A 69 -5.76 4.55 12.95
CA THR A 69 -6.00 5.11 11.62
C THR A 69 -4.98 6.19 11.31
N ALA A 70 -4.78 6.47 10.02
CA ALA A 70 -3.88 7.54 9.58
C ALA A 70 -4.23 8.88 10.22
N THR A 71 -3.19 9.66 10.55
CA THR A 71 -3.29 11.03 11.08
C THR A 71 -4.25 11.91 10.27
N SER A 72 -4.28 11.78 8.95
CA SER A 72 -5.28 12.44 8.09
C SER A 72 -5.55 11.68 6.79
N GLY A 73 -6.64 12.03 6.11
CA GLY A 73 -7.07 11.38 4.87
C GLY A 73 -8.00 10.20 5.14
N THR A 74 -7.77 9.09 4.45
CA THR A 74 -8.57 7.88 4.64
C THR A 74 -8.44 7.35 6.07
N GLN A 75 -9.55 6.92 6.66
CA GLN A 75 -9.62 6.47 8.06
C GLN A 75 -9.77 4.95 8.16
N TYR A 76 -9.07 4.23 7.29
CA TYR A 76 -9.00 2.77 7.35
C TYR A 76 -7.95 2.33 8.37
N PRO A 77 -8.23 1.27 9.14
CA PRO A 77 -7.32 0.84 10.18
C PRO A 77 -6.04 0.26 9.58
N TRP A 78 -4.92 0.49 10.27
CA TRP A 78 -3.73 -0.31 10.09
C TRP A 78 -4.00 -1.77 10.48
N LEU A 79 -3.53 -2.68 9.64
CA LEU A 79 -3.40 -4.11 9.94
C LEU A 79 -1.93 -4.43 10.14
N THR A 80 -1.62 -5.17 11.21
CA THR A 80 -0.25 -5.61 11.53
C THR A 80 -0.17 -7.14 11.51
N PRO A 81 -0.24 -7.77 10.32
CA PRO A 81 -0.28 -9.23 10.21
C PRO A 81 0.98 -9.93 10.77
N ARG A 82 2.09 -9.21 10.93
CA ARG A 82 3.31 -9.72 11.58
C ARG A 82 3.97 -8.66 12.46
N GLY A 83 4.40 -9.11 13.63
CA GLY A 83 5.07 -8.26 14.62
C GLY A 83 4.12 -7.33 15.38
N TYR A 84 4.60 -6.77 16.48
CA TYR A 84 3.88 -5.73 17.23
C TYR A 84 4.46 -4.37 16.88
N TRP A 85 3.65 -3.51 16.25
CA TRP A 85 4.01 -2.15 15.88
C TRP A 85 3.37 -1.17 16.83
N SER A 86 4.12 -0.15 17.24
CA SER A 86 3.58 0.91 18.08
C SER A 86 4.17 2.26 17.74
N SER A 87 3.43 3.32 18.00
CA SER A 87 3.95 4.69 17.96
C SER A 87 4.95 4.92 19.09
N SER A 88 6.11 5.50 18.80
CA SER A 88 7.08 5.96 19.79
C SER A 88 7.89 7.13 19.26
N ASN A 89 7.92 8.23 20.00
CA ASN A 89 8.60 9.48 19.63
C ASN A 89 8.25 9.99 18.22
N GLY A 90 6.96 9.91 17.84
CA GLY A 90 6.51 10.32 16.50
C GLY A 90 7.03 9.42 15.38
N THR A 91 7.16 8.11 15.63
CA THR A 91 7.52 7.11 14.61
C THR A 91 6.78 5.83 14.87
N ALA A 92 6.53 5.04 13.82
CA ALA A 92 6.20 3.63 13.99
C ALA A 92 7.46 2.82 14.29
N VAL A 93 7.39 1.97 15.33
CA VAL A 93 8.50 1.12 15.77
C VAL A 93 8.06 -0.32 15.87
N LEU A 94 8.85 -1.24 15.32
CA LEU A 94 8.67 -2.69 15.52
C LEU A 94 9.23 -3.09 16.89
N GLN A 95 8.34 -3.43 17.82
CA GLN A 95 8.67 -3.74 19.21
C GLN A 95 9.09 -5.21 19.43
N THR A 96 8.78 -6.09 18.48
CA THR A 96 9.08 -7.52 18.57
C THR A 96 10.36 -7.91 17.83
N PRO A 97 11.12 -8.92 18.34
CA PRO A 97 12.19 -9.55 17.59
C PRO A 97 11.73 -10.12 16.23
N GLY A 98 12.56 -10.00 15.20
CA GLY A 98 12.33 -10.61 13.88
C GLY A 98 11.67 -9.67 12.86
N PHE A 99 10.93 -10.24 11.92
CA PHE A 99 10.26 -9.54 10.82
C PHE A 99 8.89 -8.99 11.25
N GLY A 100 8.63 -7.73 10.91
CA GLY A 100 7.33 -7.08 11.08
C GLY A 100 6.77 -6.59 9.75
N LEU A 101 5.45 -6.56 9.65
CA LEU A 101 4.70 -6.07 8.50
C LEU A 101 3.45 -5.34 9.00
N ALA A 102 3.28 -4.10 8.56
CA ALA A 102 2.12 -3.25 8.84
C ALA A 102 1.62 -2.64 7.52
N MET A 103 0.31 -2.55 7.34
CA MET A 103 -0.32 -2.05 6.12
C MET A 103 -1.69 -1.45 6.34
N MET A 104 -2.12 -0.68 5.35
CA MET A 104 -3.43 -0.09 5.25
C MET A 104 -3.94 -0.31 3.83
N GLU A 105 -5.17 -0.79 3.69
CA GLU A 105 -5.88 -0.66 2.42
C GLU A 105 -6.18 0.81 2.20
N LEU A 106 -6.01 1.34 0.99
CA LEU A 106 -6.40 2.73 0.67
C LEU A 106 -7.28 2.87 -0.56
N SER A 107 -7.83 1.78 -1.07
CA SER A 107 -8.85 1.79 -2.12
C SER A 107 -8.40 2.43 -3.43
N SER A 108 -7.09 2.52 -3.63
CA SER A 108 -6.49 3.02 -4.86
C SER A 108 -5.41 2.07 -5.35
N GLN A 109 -5.63 1.51 -6.54
CA GLN A 109 -4.65 0.66 -7.25
C GLN A 109 -3.55 1.50 -7.92
N LEU A 110 -3.78 2.81 -8.09
CA LEU A 110 -2.85 3.73 -8.72
C LEU A 110 -2.56 4.88 -7.76
N ALA A 111 -1.43 4.81 -7.06
CA ALA A 111 -1.01 5.84 -6.13
C ALA A 111 0.50 6.02 -6.12
N ASP A 112 0.95 7.21 -5.77
CA ASP A 112 2.31 7.39 -5.28
C ASP A 112 2.31 7.11 -3.78
N VAL A 113 3.30 6.35 -3.31
CA VAL A 113 3.45 6.01 -1.89
C VAL A 113 4.85 6.36 -1.44
N SER A 114 4.99 6.87 -0.23
CA SER A 114 6.29 7.19 0.35
C SER A 114 6.32 7.07 1.86
N VAL A 115 7.52 6.93 2.41
CA VAL A 115 7.77 6.83 3.85
C VAL A 115 9.19 7.27 4.15
N THR A 116 9.40 7.94 5.27
CA THR A 116 10.73 8.23 5.82
C THR A 116 11.19 7.03 6.64
N SER A 117 12.32 6.41 6.29
CA SER A 117 12.93 5.34 7.08
C SER A 117 14.07 5.93 7.91
N ARG A 118 14.09 5.68 9.23
CA ARG A 118 15.17 6.14 10.11
C ARG A 118 16.16 5.04 10.48
N ALA A 119 16.25 3.99 9.66
CA ALA A 119 17.11 2.85 9.94
C ALA A 119 18.15 2.65 8.84
N ASP A 120 19.42 2.52 9.21
CA ASP A 120 20.54 2.30 8.29
C ASP A 120 21.27 0.95 8.51
N ASP A 121 21.05 0.32 9.66
CA ASP A 121 21.74 -0.92 10.08
C ASP A 121 20.83 -2.16 10.18
N THR A 122 19.55 -2.02 9.85
CA THR A 122 18.54 -3.08 9.86
C THR A 122 17.88 -3.22 8.49
N ASP A 123 16.99 -4.18 8.33
CA ASP A 123 16.23 -4.29 7.08
C ASP A 123 14.98 -3.41 7.13
N ALA A 124 14.72 -2.67 6.06
CA ALA A 124 13.61 -1.73 5.96
C ALA A 124 13.02 -1.70 4.55
N TRP A 125 11.70 -1.75 4.45
CA TRP A 125 10.99 -1.70 3.17
C TRP A 125 9.67 -0.93 3.26
N LEU A 126 9.42 -0.14 2.22
CA LEU A 126 8.10 0.33 1.85
C LEU A 126 7.35 -0.76 1.10
N ILE A 127 6.10 -1.02 1.47
CA ILE A 127 5.22 -2.04 0.89
C ILE A 127 4.20 -1.37 -0.01
N PHE A 128 3.98 -1.93 -1.20
CA PHE A 128 3.00 -1.42 -2.15
C PHE A 128 2.41 -2.55 -2.99
N ARG A 129 1.20 -2.33 -3.50
CA ARG A 129 0.42 -3.33 -4.24
C ARG A 129 0.40 -4.67 -3.49
N MET A 130 0.08 -4.67 -2.20
CA MET A 130 -0.11 -5.93 -1.48
C MET A 130 -1.50 -6.48 -1.76
N SER A 131 -1.58 -7.76 -2.11
CA SER A 131 -2.83 -8.48 -2.30
C SER A 131 -3.36 -9.02 -0.97
N HIS A 132 -4.62 -9.47 -1.01
CA HIS A 132 -5.25 -10.14 0.13
C HIS A 132 -4.58 -11.48 0.49
N ASP A 133 -3.94 -12.17 -0.46
CA ASP A 133 -3.25 -13.45 -0.18
C ASP A 133 -1.86 -13.27 0.44
N GLY A 134 -1.39 -12.03 0.56
CA GLY A 134 -0.14 -11.67 1.20
C GLY A 134 1.01 -11.40 0.24
N SER A 135 0.85 -11.69 -1.05
CA SER A 135 1.86 -11.35 -2.06
C SER A 135 1.91 -9.84 -2.29
N HIS A 136 3.12 -9.30 -2.50
CA HIS A 136 3.30 -7.85 -2.56
C HIS A 136 4.62 -7.46 -3.21
N TYR A 137 4.68 -6.20 -3.65
CA TYR A 137 5.95 -5.55 -3.93
C TYR A 137 6.48 -4.86 -2.69
N ARG A 138 7.81 -4.80 -2.61
CA ARG A 138 8.51 -4.00 -1.61
C ARG A 138 9.69 -3.27 -2.21
N PHE A 139 9.90 -2.05 -1.74
CA PHE A 139 11.05 -1.23 -2.09
C PHE A 139 11.81 -0.86 -0.83
N GLY A 140 13.10 -1.19 -0.77
CA GLY A 140 13.86 -1.06 0.46
C GLY A 140 15.21 -1.74 0.36
N HIS A 141 15.78 -2.09 1.50
CA HIS A 141 17.09 -2.70 1.57
C HIS A 141 17.16 -3.75 2.67
N TYR A 142 18.11 -4.66 2.49
CA TYR A 142 18.66 -5.45 3.59
C TYR A 142 19.80 -4.68 4.25
N ALA A 143 20.12 -5.00 5.50
CA ALA A 143 21.24 -4.40 6.22
C ALA A 143 22.55 -4.51 5.41
N GLY A 144 23.18 -3.36 5.13
CA GLY A 144 24.42 -3.26 4.36
C GLY A 144 24.31 -3.53 2.85
N GLN A 145 23.10 -3.68 2.31
CA GLN A 145 22.84 -3.82 0.88
C GLN A 145 22.28 -2.52 0.29
N PRO A 146 22.43 -2.29 -1.02
CA PRO A 146 21.78 -1.16 -1.68
C PRO A 146 20.27 -1.36 -1.76
N TYR A 147 19.54 -0.27 -1.97
CA TYR A 147 18.10 -0.28 -2.22
C TYR A 147 17.76 -1.06 -3.50
N THR A 148 16.67 -1.85 -3.43
CA THR A 148 16.14 -2.63 -4.54
C THR A 148 14.62 -2.77 -4.45
N VAL A 149 13.99 -3.10 -5.57
CA VAL A 149 12.60 -3.55 -5.64
C VAL A 149 12.57 -5.07 -5.69
N GLU A 150 11.67 -5.68 -4.93
CA GLU A 150 11.45 -7.12 -4.90
C GLU A 150 9.96 -7.43 -4.92
N PHE A 151 9.61 -8.62 -5.41
CA PHE A 151 8.29 -9.20 -5.26
C PHE A 151 8.37 -10.34 -4.24
N VAL A 152 7.43 -10.35 -3.30
CA VAL A 152 7.32 -11.34 -2.24
C VAL A 152 6.07 -12.17 -2.49
N GLY A 153 6.24 -13.49 -2.58
CA GLY A 153 5.15 -14.43 -2.75
C GLY A 153 4.36 -14.67 -1.46
N VAL A 154 3.25 -15.40 -1.58
CA VAL A 154 2.34 -15.71 -0.45
C VAL A 154 3.00 -16.46 0.71
N ASP A 155 4.09 -17.19 0.43
CA ASP A 155 4.85 -17.92 1.45
C ASP A 155 5.91 -17.04 2.15
N GLY A 156 6.06 -15.78 1.72
CA GLY A 156 7.04 -14.82 2.22
C GLY A 156 8.42 -14.95 1.58
N SER A 157 8.59 -15.79 0.56
CA SER A 157 9.84 -15.88 -0.20
C SER A 157 9.93 -14.78 -1.27
N VAL A 158 11.15 -14.35 -1.56
CA VAL A 158 11.40 -13.44 -2.69
C VAL A 158 11.26 -14.25 -3.98
N GLU A 159 10.34 -13.83 -4.82
CA GLU A 159 10.05 -14.46 -6.11
C GLU A 159 10.61 -13.60 -7.26
N PRO A 160 10.81 -14.19 -8.45
CA PRO A 160 11.10 -13.42 -9.64
C PRO A 160 9.98 -12.39 -9.86
N LEU A 161 10.38 -11.13 -10.03
CA LEU A 161 9.44 -10.07 -10.37
C LEU A 161 8.69 -10.42 -11.67
N PRO A 162 7.39 -10.10 -11.77
CA PRO A 162 6.62 -10.27 -13.01
C PRO A 162 7.26 -9.59 -14.22
N ALA A 163 7.97 -8.47 -13.99
CA ALA A 163 8.79 -7.79 -14.99
C ALA A 163 10.22 -7.50 -14.47
N PRO A 164 11.24 -7.49 -15.34
CA PRO A 164 12.62 -7.18 -14.94
C PRO A 164 12.75 -5.77 -14.35
N VAL A 165 13.47 -5.65 -13.24
CA VAL A 165 13.85 -4.35 -12.66
C VAL A 165 15.12 -3.82 -13.33
N THR A 166 15.07 -2.56 -13.74
CA THR A 166 16.22 -1.75 -14.13
C THR A 166 16.77 -1.05 -12.89
N ILE A 167 18.09 -1.13 -12.69
CA ILE A 167 18.79 -0.37 -11.64
C ILE A 167 19.31 0.91 -12.28
N ASP A 168 18.67 2.03 -11.95
CA ASP A 168 18.99 3.37 -12.46
C ASP A 168 20.13 4.02 -11.66
N ALA A 169 20.21 3.74 -10.37
CA ALA A 169 21.31 4.17 -9.50
C ALA A 169 21.54 3.20 -8.34
N VAL A 170 22.76 3.17 -7.80
CA VAL A 170 23.06 2.42 -6.57
C VAL A 170 23.06 3.40 -5.39
N ALA A 171 22.11 3.23 -4.48
CA ALA A 171 22.01 3.98 -3.24
C ALA A 171 22.06 3.00 -2.05
N PHE A 172 22.76 3.37 -0.99
CA PHE A 172 22.80 2.62 0.27
C PHE A 172 22.05 3.40 1.34
N ALA A 173 21.46 2.67 2.29
CA ALA A 173 20.68 3.25 3.35
C ALA A 173 21.47 4.24 4.21
N ALA A 174 20.80 5.35 4.53
CA ALA A 174 21.20 6.32 5.54
C ALA A 174 19.99 6.66 6.43
N PRO A 175 20.23 7.16 7.66
CA PRO A 175 19.15 7.63 8.50
C PRO A 175 18.36 8.76 7.85
N ASP A 176 17.03 8.72 8.03
CA ASP A 176 16.06 9.69 7.52
C ASP A 176 15.93 9.71 5.99
N ASP A 177 16.28 8.61 5.31
CA ASP A 177 16.05 8.45 3.88
C ASP A 177 14.54 8.41 3.58
N ARG A 178 14.10 9.25 2.65
CA ARG A 178 12.73 9.23 2.12
C ARG A 178 12.66 8.23 0.97
N LEU A 179 11.95 7.13 1.20
CA LEU A 179 11.63 6.13 0.19
C LEU A 179 10.33 6.52 -0.48
N ALA A 180 10.29 6.50 -1.81
CA ALA A 180 9.06 6.75 -2.55
C ALA A 180 8.94 5.80 -3.74
N VAL A 181 7.71 5.40 -4.05
CA VAL A 181 7.39 4.62 -5.24
C VAL A 181 6.28 5.34 -5.99
N ALA A 182 6.56 5.68 -7.25
CA ALA A 182 5.58 6.20 -8.17
C ALA A 182 5.01 5.08 -9.04
N GLN A 183 3.69 5.03 -9.16
CA GLN A 183 2.99 4.03 -9.97
C GLN A 183 2.27 4.71 -11.13
N LEU A 184 2.41 4.17 -12.34
CA LEU A 184 1.75 4.67 -13.55
C LEU A 184 0.75 3.66 -14.10
N ALA A 185 -0.26 4.18 -14.82
CA ALA A 185 -1.37 3.39 -15.34
C ALA A 185 -0.95 2.33 -16.37
N ASP A 186 0.23 2.46 -16.96
CA ASP A 186 0.81 1.50 -17.91
C ASP A 186 1.57 0.35 -17.24
N GLY A 187 1.55 0.27 -15.90
CA GLY A 187 2.26 -0.73 -15.13
C GLY A 187 3.68 -0.36 -14.76
N THR A 188 4.11 0.87 -15.07
CA THR A 188 5.41 1.37 -14.63
C THR A 188 5.43 1.60 -13.12
N ILE A 189 6.51 1.15 -12.49
CA ILE A 189 6.89 1.39 -11.11
C ILE A 189 8.24 2.10 -11.13
N GLU A 190 8.35 3.24 -10.47
CA GLU A 190 9.60 3.99 -10.31
C GLU A 190 9.88 4.19 -8.82
N ALA A 191 11.03 3.72 -8.35
CA ALA A 191 11.41 3.76 -6.95
C ALA A 191 12.54 4.77 -6.71
N TYR A 192 12.34 5.64 -5.72
CA TYR A 192 13.15 6.80 -5.44
C TYR A 192 13.67 6.78 -4.00
N VAL A 193 14.91 7.22 -3.82
CA VAL A 193 15.49 7.54 -2.51
C VAL A 193 15.86 9.02 -2.52
N ASN A 194 15.29 9.79 -1.59
CA ASN A 194 15.53 11.24 -1.49
C ASN A 194 15.30 11.99 -2.82
N GLY A 195 14.33 11.54 -3.62
CA GLY A 195 13.99 12.09 -4.94
C GLY A 195 14.90 11.66 -6.10
N GLN A 196 15.91 10.82 -5.86
CA GLN A 196 16.72 10.21 -6.92
C GLN A 196 16.11 8.87 -7.35
N LEU A 197 15.87 8.67 -8.65
CA LEU A 197 15.45 7.38 -9.20
C LEU A 197 16.56 6.34 -9.00
N VAL A 198 16.22 5.23 -8.34
CA VAL A 198 17.13 4.14 -7.98
C VAL A 198 16.81 2.87 -8.77
N ALA A 199 15.53 2.55 -8.91
CA ALA A 199 15.09 1.38 -9.65
C ALA A 199 13.76 1.65 -10.37
N SER A 200 13.55 0.98 -11.49
CA SER A 200 12.31 1.05 -12.25
C SER A 200 11.92 -0.31 -12.83
N SER A 201 10.64 -0.54 -13.06
CA SER A 201 10.12 -1.74 -13.73
C SER A 201 8.83 -1.38 -14.47
N VAL A 202 8.50 -2.14 -15.52
CA VAL A 202 7.25 -1.99 -16.27
C VAL A 202 6.58 -3.36 -16.38
N ASP A 203 5.58 -3.59 -15.55
CA ASP A 203 4.73 -4.77 -15.63
C ASP A 203 3.50 -4.49 -16.50
N SER A 204 3.69 -4.56 -17.81
CA SER A 204 2.62 -4.36 -18.79
C SER A 204 1.67 -5.55 -18.94
N ASP A 205 2.04 -6.71 -18.38
CA ASP A 205 1.33 -7.97 -18.61
C ASP A 205 0.28 -8.22 -17.52
N THR A 206 0.65 -8.06 -16.25
CA THR A 206 -0.29 -8.27 -15.13
C THR A 206 -0.75 -6.97 -14.52
N ASN A 207 0.09 -5.92 -14.58
CA ASN A 207 -0.12 -4.63 -13.94
C ASN A 207 -0.72 -4.78 -12.52
N PHE A 208 -0.12 -5.67 -11.72
CA PHE A 208 -0.63 -6.17 -10.44
C PHE A 208 -1.48 -5.15 -9.66
N PRO A 209 -2.82 -5.15 -9.80
CA PRO A 209 -3.65 -4.00 -9.47
C PRO A 209 -4.20 -4.13 -8.04
N GLU A 210 -3.30 -3.98 -7.06
CA GLU A 210 -3.62 -4.12 -5.64
C GLU A 210 -3.44 -2.78 -4.90
N SER A 211 -4.17 -2.60 -3.81
CA SER A 211 -4.40 -1.28 -3.18
C SER A 211 -4.01 -1.22 -1.69
N TRP A 212 -3.32 -2.24 -1.19
CA TRP A 212 -2.72 -2.22 0.14
C TRP A 212 -1.30 -1.66 0.10
N TYR A 213 -1.01 -0.76 1.02
CA TYR A 213 0.25 -0.05 1.17
C TYR A 213 0.74 -0.13 2.61
N GLY A 214 2.04 -0.03 2.84
CA GLY A 214 2.54 -0.07 4.20
C GLY A 214 4.05 -0.11 4.34
N MET A 215 4.49 -0.76 5.40
CA MET A 215 5.89 -0.83 5.80
C MET A 215 6.22 -2.20 6.37
N ALA A 216 7.46 -2.62 6.16
CA ALA A 216 8.01 -3.84 6.74
C ALA A 216 9.47 -3.62 7.12
N GLY A 217 9.95 -4.45 8.02
CA GLY A 217 11.36 -4.43 8.39
C GLY A 217 11.67 -5.42 9.49
N THR A 218 12.91 -5.38 9.97
CA THR A 218 13.36 -6.17 11.11
C THR A 218 13.56 -5.30 12.35
N SER A 219 13.74 -5.94 13.51
CA SER A 219 13.81 -5.24 14.80
C SER A 219 14.80 -4.08 14.79
N GLY A 220 14.39 -2.95 15.36
CA GLY A 220 15.15 -1.70 15.32
C GLY A 220 14.74 -0.75 14.19
N VAL A 221 13.95 -1.23 13.21
CA VAL A 221 13.41 -0.36 12.17
C VAL A 221 12.40 0.64 12.74
N THR A 222 12.48 1.87 12.25
CA THR A 222 11.49 2.91 12.53
C THR A 222 11.12 3.66 11.24
N PHE A 223 9.86 4.07 11.18
CA PHE A 223 9.28 4.77 10.04
C PHE A 223 8.51 6.01 10.48
N ASP A 224 8.50 7.01 9.62
CA ASP A 224 7.77 8.27 9.81
C ASP A 224 7.22 8.79 8.47
N ASP A 225 6.34 9.78 8.52
CA ASP A 225 5.78 10.49 7.37
C ASP A 225 5.28 9.55 6.23
N PHE A 226 4.49 8.53 6.59
CA PHE A 226 3.92 7.62 5.61
C PHE A 226 2.80 8.31 4.82
N GLU A 227 2.91 8.32 3.51
CA GLU A 227 2.06 9.11 2.62
C GLU A 227 1.62 8.29 1.42
N VAL A 228 0.33 8.37 1.08
CA VAL A 228 -0.22 7.79 -0.14
C VAL A 228 -1.08 8.82 -0.87
N THR A 229 -0.71 9.09 -2.11
CA THR A 229 -1.40 10.03 -3.01
C THR A 229 -1.98 9.27 -4.21
N PRO A 230 -3.29 9.01 -4.24
CA PRO A 230 -3.94 8.41 -5.41
C PRO A 230 -3.86 9.29 -6.67
N LYS A 231 -3.93 8.68 -7.85
CA LYS A 231 -3.87 9.34 -9.16
C LYS A 231 -5.16 9.21 -9.96
#